data_AF-A0A6F9ZKL7-F1
#
_entry.id   AF-A0A6F9ZKL7-F1
#
_cell.length_a   1.000
_cell.length_b   1.000
_cell.length_c   1.000
_cell.angle_alpha   90.00
_cell.angle_beta   90.00
_cell.angle_gamma   90.00
#
_symmetry.space_group_name_H-M   'P 1'
#
loop_
_entity.id
_entity.type
_entity.pdbx_description
1 polymer ?
#
loop_
_entity_poly.entity_id
_entity_poly.type
_entity_poly.pdbx_seq_one_letter_code
_entity_poly.pdbx_strand_id
1 'polypeptide(L)'
;MGYTFKYPDPDDLDETLVSNIKGYIEEFGQMLHEGGDISEYIDISSFAGWTLGHDILGTLDGCGSNMFLYKEDYNVDDHTSSKLKMGPMWDFDSTYKMYGKWSSQHGIDHFYVKRLFQREDFIKAYINIWKRIRNNVYSEVMDEVLSLQEKQGKAIMDCRRLEEELTKYYLSVDLEENIDSVSRWFESRIAWLDEQIEQMDLSGCDNCVGNEEAVSMSVYDVWGKLCCRTSDMEHIKMMEKGKTPDFLLLPRGVYAVHFMLKNGSSSCRKVIIH
;
A
#
# COMPACT_ATOMS: atom_id res chain seq x y z
N MET A 1 -14.45 -14.02 4.14
CA MET A 1 -14.82 -12.82 4.92
C MET A 1 -16.33 -12.64 4.85
N GLY A 2 -16.97 -12.16 5.91
CA GLY A 2 -18.40 -11.82 5.88
C GLY A 2 -18.58 -10.34 5.53
N TYR A 3 -19.49 -10.02 4.61
CA TYR A 3 -19.81 -8.65 4.22
C TYR A 3 -21.25 -8.30 4.62
N THR A 4 -21.46 -7.03 4.96
CA THR A 4 -22.80 -6.46 5.12
C THR A 4 -23.05 -5.49 3.97
N PHE A 5 -24.23 -5.58 3.36
CA PHE A 5 -24.63 -4.68 2.28
C PHE A 5 -25.18 -3.38 2.86
N LYS A 6 -24.71 -2.24 2.32
CA LYS A 6 -25.25 -0.91 2.62
C LYS A 6 -26.09 -0.36 1.48
N TYR A 7 -25.72 -0.70 0.25
CA TYR A 7 -26.48 -0.43 -0.96
C TYR A 7 -26.23 -1.59 -1.95
N PRO A 8 -27.24 -2.09 -2.67
CA PRO A 8 -28.66 -1.71 -2.58
C PRO A 8 -29.29 -2.08 -1.23
N ASP A 9 -30.53 -1.65 -0.99
CA ASP A 9 -31.27 -1.98 0.23
C ASP A 9 -31.31 -3.50 0.42
N PRO A 10 -31.12 -4.04 1.63
CA PRO A 10 -31.26 -5.47 1.89
C PRO A 10 -32.53 -6.11 1.33
N ASP A 11 -33.64 -5.38 1.27
CA ASP A 11 -34.91 -5.88 0.72
C ASP A 11 -34.89 -6.04 -0.81
N ASP A 12 -33.95 -5.37 -1.49
CA ASP A 12 -33.71 -5.47 -2.94
C ASP A 12 -32.68 -6.57 -3.29
N LEU A 13 -32.11 -7.24 -2.28
CA LEU A 13 -31.14 -8.31 -2.49
C LEU A 13 -31.84 -9.67 -2.61
N ASP A 14 -31.74 -10.27 -3.79
CA ASP A 14 -32.06 -11.70 -3.95
C ASP A 14 -30.82 -12.59 -3.78
N GLU A 15 -31.06 -13.90 -3.61
CA GLU A 15 -30.01 -14.89 -3.41
C GLU A 15 -29.01 -14.97 -4.58
N THR A 16 -29.48 -14.70 -5.81
CA THR A 16 -28.66 -14.76 -7.02
C THR A 16 -27.67 -13.61 -7.05
N LEU A 17 -28.13 -12.39 -6.79
CA LEU A 17 -27.30 -11.20 -6.69
C LEU A 17 -26.24 -11.35 -5.59
N VAL A 18 -26.65 -11.80 -4.40
CA VAL A 18 -25.71 -12.03 -3.29
C VAL A 18 -24.67 -13.09 -3.64
N SER A 19 -25.08 -14.18 -4.31
CA SER A 19 -24.16 -15.23 -4.77
C SER A 19 -23.16 -14.69 -5.79
N ASN A 20 -23.60 -13.89 -6.75
CA ASN A 20 -22.73 -13.32 -7.78
C ASN A 20 -21.73 -12.32 -7.20
N ILE A 21 -22.13 -11.49 -6.23
CA ILE A 21 -21.20 -10.58 -5.54
C ILE A 21 -20.16 -11.37 -4.76
N LYS A 22 -20.55 -12.44 -4.06
CA LYS A 22 -19.59 -13.31 -3.35
C LYS A 22 -18.61 -13.95 -4.32
N GLY A 23 -19.09 -14.52 -5.42
CA GLY A 23 -18.26 -15.11 -6.47
C GLY A 23 -17.23 -14.13 -6.99
N TYR A 24 -17.63 -12.90 -7.29
CA TYR A 24 -16.71 -11.84 -7.74
C TYR A 24 -15.58 -11.57 -6.74
N ILE A 25 -15.89 -11.45 -5.44
CA ILE A 25 -14.89 -11.18 -4.40
C ILE A 25 -13.96 -12.38 -4.21
N GLU A 26 -14.49 -13.59 -4.31
CA GLU A 26 -13.72 -14.84 -4.21
C GLU A 26 -12.78 -15.01 -5.40
N GLU A 27 -13.25 -14.77 -6.62
CA GLU A 27 -12.45 -14.80 -7.85
C GLU A 27 -11.33 -13.75 -7.81
N PHE A 28 -11.64 -12.51 -7.42
CA PHE A 28 -10.61 -11.49 -7.18
C PHE A 28 -9.57 -11.99 -6.17
N GLY A 29 -10.02 -12.52 -5.02
CA GLY A 29 -9.13 -13.03 -3.98
C GLY A 29 -8.24 -14.16 -4.48
N GLN A 30 -8.79 -15.07 -5.28
CA GLN A 30 -8.06 -16.18 -5.90
C GLN A 30 -7.03 -15.66 -6.90
N MET A 31 -7.42 -14.79 -7.83
CA MET A 31 -6.51 -14.19 -8.82
C MET A 31 -5.35 -13.44 -8.16
N LEU A 32 -5.63 -12.68 -7.10
CA LEU A 32 -4.59 -12.02 -6.31
C LEU A 32 -3.65 -13.03 -5.63
N HIS A 33 -4.20 -14.11 -5.05
CA HIS A 33 -3.41 -15.13 -4.37
C HIS A 33 -2.53 -15.92 -5.33
N GLU A 34 -3.05 -16.29 -6.50
CA GLU A 34 -2.33 -17.05 -7.54
C GLU A 34 -1.33 -16.18 -8.32
N GLY A 35 -1.38 -14.85 -8.14
CA GLY A 35 -0.51 -13.90 -8.85
C GLY A 35 -0.94 -13.66 -10.30
N GLY A 36 -2.21 -13.90 -10.60
CA GLY A 36 -2.80 -13.64 -11.92
C GLY A 36 -3.07 -12.15 -12.17
N ASP A 37 -3.73 -11.86 -13.28
CA ASP A 37 -4.18 -10.51 -13.60
C ASP A 37 -5.40 -10.13 -12.75
N ILE A 38 -5.33 -8.97 -12.08
CA ILE A 38 -6.42 -8.41 -11.25
C ILE A 38 -6.97 -7.11 -11.85
N SER A 39 -6.45 -6.71 -13.02
CA SER A 39 -6.75 -5.41 -13.63
C SER A 39 -8.22 -5.24 -14.01
N GLU A 40 -8.93 -6.34 -14.25
CA GLU A 40 -10.38 -6.37 -14.52
C GLU A 40 -11.24 -6.35 -13.25
N TYR A 41 -10.66 -6.70 -12.09
CA TYR A 41 -11.41 -6.87 -10.84
C TYR A 41 -11.39 -5.64 -9.94
N ILE A 42 -10.24 -4.97 -9.82
CA ILE A 42 -10.08 -3.86 -8.88
C ILE A 42 -9.58 -2.58 -9.53
N ASP A 43 -10.01 -1.46 -8.98
CA ASP A 43 -9.35 -0.18 -9.19
C ASP A 43 -8.12 -0.12 -8.28
N ILE A 44 -6.96 -0.41 -8.87
CA ILE A 44 -5.66 -0.45 -8.17
C ILE A 44 -5.39 0.88 -7.43
N SER A 45 -5.75 2.02 -8.03
CA SER A 45 -5.50 3.33 -7.41
C SER A 45 -6.36 3.56 -6.17
N SER A 46 -7.61 3.11 -6.14
CA SER A 46 -8.47 3.21 -4.96
C SER A 46 -7.94 2.35 -3.81
N PHE A 47 -7.50 1.12 -4.09
CA PHE A 47 -6.91 0.23 -3.09
C PHE A 47 -5.59 0.80 -2.55
N ALA A 48 -4.74 1.32 -3.43
CA ALA A 48 -3.49 1.96 -3.05
C ALA A 48 -3.73 3.23 -2.20
N GLY A 49 -4.71 4.05 -2.59
CA GLY A 49 -5.07 5.28 -1.87
C GLY A 49 -5.65 4.99 -0.48
N TRP A 50 -6.54 4.03 -0.35
CA TRP A 50 -7.08 3.61 0.95
C TRP A 50 -5.98 3.04 1.85
N THR A 51 -5.07 2.24 1.29
CA THR A 51 -3.94 1.68 2.06
C THR A 51 -2.99 2.78 2.53
N LEU A 52 -2.66 3.74 1.65
CA LEU A 52 -1.85 4.90 1.99
C LEU A 52 -2.52 5.76 3.07
N GLY A 53 -3.85 5.90 3.06
CA GLY A 53 -4.57 6.61 4.12
C GLY A 53 -4.34 5.98 5.49
N HIS A 54 -4.48 4.66 5.60
CA HIS A 54 -4.16 3.93 6.83
C HIS A 54 -2.69 4.03 7.22
N ASP A 55 -1.78 4.05 6.24
CA ASP A 55 -0.35 4.26 6.49
C ASP A 55 -0.05 5.69 6.96
N ILE A 56 -0.70 6.72 6.43
CA ILE A 56 -0.56 8.11 6.92
C ILE A 56 -1.07 8.23 8.36
N LEU A 57 -2.17 7.56 8.68
CA LEU A 57 -2.74 7.58 10.03
C LEU A 57 -2.09 6.59 11.00
N GLY A 58 -1.31 5.63 10.51
CA GLY A 58 -0.65 4.60 11.33
C GLY A 58 -1.63 3.76 12.15
N THR A 59 -2.66 3.22 11.49
CA THR A 59 -3.75 2.48 12.15
C THR A 59 -3.34 1.09 12.65
N LEU A 60 -3.95 0.66 13.76
CA LEU A 60 -3.82 -0.71 14.29
C LEU A 60 -4.95 -1.64 13.84
N ASP A 61 -6.14 -1.10 13.54
CA ASP A 61 -7.33 -1.89 13.18
C ASP A 61 -7.93 -1.45 11.84
N GLY A 62 -7.08 -1.40 10.80
CA GLY A 62 -7.48 -0.94 9.48
C GLY A 62 -8.02 -2.06 8.57
N CYS A 63 -8.62 -3.13 9.08
CA CYS A 63 -9.15 -4.21 8.25
C CYS A 63 -10.41 -4.85 8.86
N GLY A 64 -10.99 -5.84 8.19
CA GLY A 64 -12.18 -6.52 8.71
C GLY A 64 -13.40 -5.61 8.67
N SER A 65 -13.96 -5.26 9.84
CA SER A 65 -15.15 -4.39 9.94
C SER A 65 -14.87 -2.94 9.53
N ASN A 66 -13.61 -2.52 9.51
CA ASN A 66 -13.21 -1.13 9.24
C ASN A 66 -12.87 -0.92 7.77
N MET A 67 -13.60 -1.62 6.91
CA MET A 67 -13.43 -1.60 5.48
C MET A 67 -14.75 -1.28 4.78
N PHE A 68 -14.65 -0.52 3.69
CA PHE A 68 -15.76 -0.31 2.79
C PHE A 68 -15.30 -0.61 1.36
N LEU A 69 -16.08 -1.44 0.66
CA LEU A 69 -15.86 -1.80 -0.74
C LEU A 69 -17.11 -1.43 -1.53
N TYR A 70 -16.93 -0.88 -2.72
CA TYR A 70 -18.05 -0.51 -3.59
C TYR A 70 -17.72 -0.70 -5.06
N LYS A 71 -18.78 -0.81 -5.86
CA LYS A 71 -18.76 -0.72 -7.32
C LYS A 71 -19.67 0.44 -7.71
N GLU A 72 -19.27 1.21 -8.72
CA GLU A 72 -20.08 2.34 -9.20
C GLU A 72 -21.31 1.85 -9.98
N ASP A 73 -21.14 0.75 -10.70
CA ASP A 73 -22.20 0.06 -11.41
C ASP A 73 -22.05 -1.45 -11.23
N TYR A 74 -23.16 -2.18 -11.13
CA TYR A 74 -23.15 -3.62 -11.05
C TYR A 74 -24.09 -4.20 -12.09
N ASN A 75 -23.51 -4.88 -13.08
CA ASN A 75 -24.24 -5.61 -14.09
C ASN A 75 -24.13 -7.12 -13.80
N VAL A 76 -25.27 -7.79 -13.66
CA VAL A 76 -25.34 -9.24 -13.42
C VAL A 76 -24.81 -10.04 -14.61
N ASP A 77 -25.04 -9.55 -15.83
CA ASP A 77 -24.63 -10.21 -17.08
C ASP A 77 -23.16 -9.92 -17.43
N ASP A 78 -22.59 -8.85 -16.85
CA ASP A 78 -21.21 -8.42 -17.05
C ASP A 78 -20.64 -7.90 -15.72
N HIS A 79 -20.24 -8.83 -14.86
CA HIS A 79 -19.80 -8.51 -13.50
C HIS A 79 -18.47 -7.73 -13.46
N THR A 80 -17.75 -7.57 -14.58
CA THR A 80 -16.52 -6.75 -14.70
C THR A 80 -16.77 -5.37 -15.31
N SER A 81 -18.03 -5.02 -15.62
CA SER A 81 -18.42 -3.74 -16.22
C SER A 81 -17.94 -2.51 -15.45
N SER A 82 -17.80 -2.64 -14.13
CA SER A 82 -17.07 -1.70 -13.28
C SER A 82 -16.11 -2.44 -12.36
N LYS A 83 -15.11 -1.74 -11.84
CA LYS A 83 -14.11 -2.31 -10.94
C LYS A 83 -14.49 -2.09 -9.49
N LEU A 84 -14.12 -3.03 -8.64
CA LEU A 84 -14.25 -2.88 -7.19
C LEU A 84 -13.29 -1.79 -6.71
N LYS A 85 -13.82 -0.88 -5.91
CA LYS A 85 -13.09 0.21 -5.27
C LYS A 85 -13.06 0.00 -3.76
N MET A 86 -11.97 0.45 -3.13
CA MET A 86 -11.85 0.43 -1.68
C MET A 86 -11.91 1.85 -1.12
N GLY A 87 -12.68 2.02 -0.06
CA GLY A 87 -13.02 3.30 0.55
C GLY A 87 -14.54 3.56 0.57
N PRO A 88 -15.02 4.59 1.30
CA PRO A 88 -14.23 5.53 2.09
C PRO A 88 -13.56 4.88 3.30
N MET A 89 -12.60 5.57 3.91
CA MET A 89 -12.03 5.15 5.20
C MET A 89 -13.09 5.24 6.29
N TRP A 90 -13.01 4.35 7.27
CA TRP A 90 -13.96 4.24 8.36
C TRP A 90 -13.24 3.85 9.65
N ASP A 91 -13.84 4.20 10.79
CA ASP A 91 -13.40 3.87 12.14
C ASP A 91 -11.94 4.24 12.48
N PHE A 92 -11.77 5.44 13.04
CA PHE A 92 -10.47 6.06 13.27
C PHE A 92 -10.01 6.00 14.73
N ASP A 93 -10.63 5.17 15.57
CA ASP A 93 -10.25 5.04 16.98
C ASP A 93 -8.83 4.46 17.18
N SER A 94 -8.35 3.71 16.18
CA SER A 94 -7.04 3.05 16.16
C SER A 94 -5.95 3.84 15.42
N THR A 95 -6.18 5.12 15.09
CA THR A 95 -5.15 5.97 14.46
C THR A 95 -4.06 6.39 15.44
N TYR A 96 -2.92 6.82 14.89
CA TYR A 96 -1.76 7.33 15.62
C TYR A 96 -1.12 6.31 16.58
N LYS A 97 -1.14 5.01 16.20
CA LYS A 97 -0.62 3.91 17.05
C LYS A 97 0.70 3.33 16.54
N MET A 98 0.93 3.34 15.22
CA MET A 98 2.04 2.61 14.58
C MET A 98 3.29 3.47 14.36
N TYR A 99 3.95 3.92 15.44
CA TYR A 99 5.19 4.70 15.35
C TYR A 99 6.34 3.91 14.70
N GLY A 100 6.97 4.50 13.69
CA GLY A 100 8.13 3.91 13.01
C GLY A 100 7.86 2.57 12.31
N LYS A 101 6.58 2.26 12.05
CA LYS A 101 6.13 0.97 11.48
C LYS A 101 5.02 1.18 10.47
N TRP A 102 4.90 0.27 9.51
CA TRP A 102 3.73 0.20 8.65
C TRP A 102 2.46 0.01 9.47
N SER A 103 1.34 0.48 8.95
CA SER A 103 0.03 0.19 9.56
C SER A 103 -0.25 -1.32 9.54
N SER A 104 -1.09 -1.79 10.46
CA SER A 104 -1.18 -3.23 10.79
C SER A 104 -1.57 -4.12 9.62
N GLN A 105 -2.32 -3.60 8.65
CA GLN A 105 -2.84 -4.38 7.53
C GLN A 105 -1.75 -4.92 6.59
N HIS A 106 -0.52 -4.39 6.66
CA HIS A 106 0.66 -4.96 6.01
C HIS A 106 1.06 -6.33 6.58
N GLY A 107 0.72 -6.60 7.84
CA GLY A 107 1.08 -7.83 8.56
C GLY A 107 0.01 -8.93 8.53
N ILE A 108 -1.13 -8.69 7.89
CA ILE A 108 -2.29 -9.59 7.95
C ILE A 108 -2.32 -10.51 6.74
N ASP A 109 -2.00 -11.79 6.94
CA ASP A 109 -1.81 -12.77 5.86
C ASP A 109 -3.05 -13.04 5.02
N HIS A 110 -4.23 -12.99 5.64
CA HIS A 110 -5.51 -13.26 4.98
C HIS A 110 -6.14 -12.00 4.38
N PHE A 111 -5.41 -10.88 4.38
CA PHE A 111 -5.87 -9.61 3.84
C PHE A 111 -5.11 -9.21 2.57
N TYR A 112 -5.71 -8.35 1.74
CA TYR A 112 -5.23 -8.04 0.40
C TYR A 112 -3.87 -7.31 0.40
N VAL A 113 -3.63 -6.41 1.36
CA VAL A 113 -2.49 -5.47 1.34
C VAL A 113 -1.15 -6.18 1.22
N LYS A 114 -0.91 -7.22 2.04
CA LYS A 114 0.36 -7.95 2.01
C LYS A 114 0.66 -8.54 0.63
N ARG A 115 -0.36 -9.02 -0.08
CA ARG A 115 -0.22 -9.60 -1.42
C ARG A 115 -0.14 -8.53 -2.51
N LEU A 116 -0.89 -7.43 -2.35
CA LEU A 116 -0.84 -6.27 -3.26
C LEU A 116 0.55 -5.62 -3.29
N PHE A 117 1.22 -5.49 -2.14
CA PHE A 117 2.60 -5.00 -2.05
C PHE A 117 3.67 -5.93 -2.65
N GLN A 118 3.28 -7.08 -3.20
CA GLN A 118 4.17 -7.95 -3.98
C GLN A 118 4.04 -7.68 -5.49
N ARG A 119 3.12 -6.80 -5.90
CA ARG A 119 2.89 -6.46 -7.30
C ARG A 119 3.47 -5.09 -7.64
N GLU A 120 4.11 -5.02 -8.80
CA GLU A 120 4.74 -3.79 -9.29
C GLU A 120 3.73 -2.70 -9.65
N ASP A 121 2.60 -3.07 -10.26
CA ASP A 121 1.53 -2.13 -10.63
C ASP A 121 0.93 -1.42 -9.41
N PHE A 122 0.73 -2.16 -8.32
CA PHE A 122 0.23 -1.62 -7.06
C PHE A 122 1.24 -0.71 -6.38
N ILE A 123 2.51 -1.12 -6.27
CA ILE A 123 3.58 -0.28 -5.68
C ILE A 123 3.69 1.04 -6.45
N LYS A 124 3.70 1.00 -7.79
CA LYS A 124 3.72 2.22 -8.61
C LYS A 124 2.54 3.13 -8.33
N ALA A 125 1.32 2.58 -8.25
CA ALA A 125 0.14 3.37 -7.92
C ALA A 125 0.25 4.02 -6.53
N TYR A 126 0.68 3.26 -5.51
CA TYR A 126 0.88 3.74 -4.15
C TYR A 126 1.90 4.90 -4.09
N ILE A 127 3.08 4.72 -4.70
CA ILE A 127 4.14 5.73 -4.77
C ILE A 127 3.64 6.99 -5.50
N ASN A 128 2.94 6.83 -6.62
CA ASN A 128 2.42 7.96 -7.39
C ASN A 128 1.40 8.79 -6.61
N ILE A 129 0.53 8.13 -5.84
CA ILE A 129 -0.43 8.84 -4.97
C ILE A 129 0.34 9.59 -3.88
N TRP A 130 1.32 8.97 -3.24
CA TRP A 130 2.14 9.63 -2.23
C TRP A 130 2.86 10.86 -2.78
N LYS A 131 3.59 10.73 -3.89
CA LYS A 131 4.30 11.83 -4.56
C LYS A 131 3.37 13.00 -4.88
N ARG A 132 2.10 12.72 -5.23
CA ARG A 132 1.08 13.73 -5.53
C ARG A 132 0.61 14.50 -4.30
N ILE A 133 0.37 13.83 -3.17
CA ILE A 133 -0.27 14.45 -1.99
C ILE A 133 0.74 14.92 -0.94
N ARG A 134 1.95 14.34 -0.93
CA ARG A 134 2.99 14.47 0.10
C ARG A 134 3.13 15.90 0.65
N ASN A 135 3.31 16.88 -0.22
CA ASN A 135 3.63 18.25 0.16
C ASN A 135 2.48 18.97 0.86
N ASN A 136 1.25 18.46 0.73
CA ASN A 136 0.06 19.11 1.25
C ASN A 136 -0.51 18.40 2.48
N VAL A 137 -0.15 17.14 2.75
CA VAL A 137 -0.76 16.34 3.84
C VAL A 137 -0.69 17.07 5.18
N TYR A 138 0.48 17.60 5.53
CA TYR A 138 0.65 18.30 6.81
C TYR A 138 -0.22 19.57 6.88
N SER A 139 -0.13 20.44 5.87
CA SER A 139 -0.86 21.71 5.88
C SER A 139 -2.36 21.50 5.84
N GLU A 140 -2.87 20.60 4.99
CA GLU A 140 -4.31 20.34 4.88
C GLU A 140 -4.91 19.79 6.18
N VAL A 141 -4.19 18.89 6.87
CA VAL A 141 -4.63 18.37 8.16
C VAL A 141 -4.60 19.46 9.24
N MET A 142 -3.51 20.22 9.32
CA MET A 142 -3.38 21.26 10.35
C MET A 142 -4.37 22.41 10.13
N ASP A 143 -4.63 22.79 8.88
CA ASP A 143 -5.63 23.80 8.54
C ASP A 143 -7.03 23.38 9.02
N GLU A 144 -7.42 22.11 8.82
CA GLU A 144 -8.70 21.60 9.30
C GLU A 144 -8.75 21.52 10.82
N VAL A 145 -7.67 21.06 11.47
CA VAL A 145 -7.57 20.99 12.94
C VAL A 145 -7.70 22.38 13.58
N LEU A 146 -7.00 23.38 13.03
CA LEU A 146 -7.09 24.77 13.50
C LEU A 146 -8.47 25.37 13.20
N SER A 147 -9.09 25.03 12.06
CA SER A 147 -10.46 25.44 11.76
C SER A 147 -11.47 24.85 12.75
N LEU A 148 -11.31 23.59 13.14
CA LEU A 148 -12.12 22.93 14.16
C LEU A 148 -11.92 23.56 15.54
N GLN A 149 -10.68 23.90 15.91
CA GLN A 149 -10.40 24.63 17.14
C GLN A 149 -11.14 25.98 17.17
N GLU A 150 -11.04 26.77 16.09
CA GLU A 150 -11.69 28.07 15.99
C GLU A 150 -13.22 27.96 16.07
N LYS A 151 -13.82 27.05 15.30
CA LYS A 151 -15.28 26.94 15.18
C LYS A 151 -15.92 26.22 16.36
N GLN A 152 -15.25 25.22 16.92
CA GLN A 152 -15.85 24.24 17.82
C GLN A 152 -15.03 23.96 19.09
N GLY A 153 -13.88 24.61 19.29
CA GLY A 153 -12.96 24.29 20.39
C GLY A 153 -13.61 24.29 21.78
N LYS A 154 -14.49 25.26 22.07
CA LYS A 154 -15.25 25.29 23.32
C LYS A 154 -16.16 24.06 23.46
N ALA A 155 -16.92 23.73 22.43
CA ALA A 155 -17.84 22.59 22.45
C ALA A 155 -17.08 21.26 22.63
N ILE A 156 -15.93 21.10 21.96
CA ILE A 156 -15.06 19.93 22.12
C ILE A 156 -14.61 19.79 23.57
N MET A 157 -14.12 20.86 24.19
CA MET A 157 -13.66 20.84 25.58
C MET A 157 -14.80 20.57 26.57
N ASP A 158 -15.98 21.15 26.35
CA ASP A 158 -17.16 20.89 27.19
C ASP A 158 -17.60 19.42 27.08
N CYS A 159 -17.62 18.84 25.88
CA CYS A 159 -17.93 17.43 25.67
C CYS A 159 -16.92 16.51 26.38
N ARG A 160 -15.61 16.80 26.29
CA ARG A 160 -14.57 16.00 26.95
C ARG A 160 -14.69 16.03 28.48
N ARG A 161 -14.97 17.21 29.06
CA ARG A 161 -15.20 17.35 30.51
C ARG A 161 -16.43 16.56 30.95
N LEU A 162 -17.52 16.65 30.18
CA LEU A 162 -18.73 15.89 30.48
C LEU A 162 -18.50 14.38 30.37
N GLU A 163 -17.75 13.92 29.37
CA GLU A 163 -17.38 12.50 29.23
C GLU A 163 -16.52 12.01 30.41
N GLU A 164 -15.54 12.81 30.84
CA GLU A 164 -14.72 12.50 32.02
C GLU A 164 -15.59 12.39 33.28
N GLU A 165 -16.51 13.35 33.51
CA GLU A 165 -17.43 13.34 34.65
C GLU A 165 -18.37 12.13 34.65
N LEU A 166 -18.92 11.78 33.48
CA LEU A 166 -19.91 10.70 33.33
C LEU A 166 -19.27 9.32 33.37
N THR A 167 -18.16 9.13 32.66
CA THR A 167 -17.56 7.79 32.45
C THR A 167 -16.48 7.47 33.47
N LYS A 168 -15.70 8.48 33.89
CA LYS A 168 -14.46 8.32 34.68
C LYS A 168 -13.40 7.42 34.04
N TYR A 169 -13.60 7.02 32.78
CA TYR A 169 -12.70 6.14 32.04
C TYR A 169 -11.70 6.92 31.19
N TYR A 170 -12.11 8.10 30.69
CA TYR A 170 -11.29 8.96 29.85
C TYR A 170 -11.01 10.27 30.59
N LEU A 171 -9.73 10.61 30.73
CA LEU A 171 -9.32 11.92 31.24
C LEU A 171 -9.42 12.93 30.10
N SER A 172 -9.99 14.11 30.37
CA SER A 172 -10.01 15.18 29.38
C SER A 172 -8.58 15.60 29.05
N VAL A 173 -8.28 15.61 27.75
CA VAL A 173 -7.02 16.12 27.21
C VAL A 173 -7.26 17.53 26.73
N ASP A 174 -6.35 18.43 27.07
CA ASP A 174 -6.42 19.81 26.59
C ASP A 174 -6.37 19.87 25.06
N LEU A 175 -7.09 20.83 24.49
CA LEU A 175 -7.18 20.94 23.04
C LEU A 175 -5.83 21.34 22.43
N GLU A 176 -5.06 22.22 23.06
CA GLU A 176 -3.74 22.63 22.59
C GLU A 176 -2.76 21.45 22.62
N GLU A 177 -2.75 20.69 23.71
CA GLU A 177 -1.93 19.47 23.83
C GLU A 177 -2.29 18.43 22.75
N ASN A 178 -3.58 18.32 22.40
CA ASN A 178 -4.02 17.43 21.35
C ASN A 178 -3.56 17.92 19.96
N ILE A 179 -3.65 19.22 19.68
CA ILE A 179 -3.20 19.83 18.42
C ILE A 179 -1.69 19.60 18.25
N ASP A 180 -0.91 19.85 19.30
CA ASP A 180 0.54 19.60 19.30
C ASP A 180 0.87 18.12 19.07
N SER A 181 0.03 17.21 19.58
CA SER A 181 0.20 15.78 19.36
C SER A 181 -0.10 15.36 17.92
N VAL A 182 -1.11 15.96 17.29
CA VAL A 182 -1.43 15.73 15.87
C VAL A 182 -0.31 16.27 14.98
N SER A 183 0.15 17.49 15.22
CA SER A 183 1.26 18.09 14.48
C SER A 183 2.51 17.20 14.53
N ARG A 184 2.95 16.80 15.74
CA ARG A 184 4.11 15.92 15.91
C ARG A 184 3.94 14.55 15.26
N TRP A 185 2.72 13.98 15.29
CA TRP A 185 2.45 12.75 14.56
C TRP A 185 2.72 12.95 13.08
N PHE A 186 2.08 13.94 12.46
CA PHE A 186 2.21 14.12 11.03
C PHE A 186 3.64 14.46 10.62
N GLU A 187 4.35 15.36 11.30
CA GLU A 187 5.77 15.64 11.00
C GLU A 187 6.64 14.37 10.99
N SER A 188 6.57 13.59 12.07
CA SER A 188 7.36 12.37 12.20
C SER A 188 6.93 11.28 11.22
N ARG A 189 5.62 11.13 11.00
CA ARG A 189 5.05 10.10 10.15
C ARG A 189 5.34 10.35 8.68
N ILE A 190 5.24 11.61 8.26
CA ILE A 190 5.62 12.11 6.96
C ILE A 190 7.10 11.81 6.73
N ALA A 191 8.01 12.24 7.62
CA ALA A 191 9.44 11.92 7.47
C ALA A 191 9.71 10.40 7.34
N TRP A 192 9.07 9.59 8.18
CA TRP A 192 9.21 8.13 8.13
C TRP A 192 8.68 7.53 6.83
N LEU A 193 7.50 7.94 6.35
CA LEU A 193 6.92 7.45 5.09
C LEU A 193 7.79 7.79 3.89
N ASP A 194 8.43 8.97 3.87
CA ASP A 194 9.38 9.32 2.80
C ASP A 194 10.55 8.34 2.75
N GLU A 195 11.19 8.07 3.89
CA GLU A 195 12.30 7.13 3.96
C GLU A 195 11.88 5.73 3.48
N GLN A 196 10.72 5.26 3.93
CA GLN A 196 10.26 3.93 3.56
C GLN A 196 9.83 3.83 2.09
N ILE A 197 9.17 4.85 1.55
CA ILE A 197 8.73 4.88 0.16
C ILE A 197 9.92 5.09 -0.77
N GLU A 198 10.92 5.86 -0.38
CA GLU A 198 12.18 5.95 -1.11
C GLU A 198 12.87 4.57 -1.17
N GLN A 199 12.84 3.78 -0.10
CA GLN A 199 13.36 2.40 -0.14
C GLN A 199 12.56 1.47 -1.07
N MET A 200 11.25 1.72 -1.24
CA MET A 200 10.43 1.01 -2.24
C MET A 200 10.82 1.42 -3.66
N ASP A 201 11.05 2.72 -3.89
CA ASP A 201 11.55 3.26 -5.16
C ASP A 201 12.94 2.69 -5.45
N LEU A 202 13.83 2.58 -4.46
CA LEU A 202 15.18 1.99 -4.59
C LEU A 202 15.16 0.47 -4.81
N SER A 203 14.09 -0.22 -4.42
CA SER A 203 13.86 -1.63 -4.79
C SER A 203 13.48 -1.77 -6.27
N GLY A 204 12.96 -0.69 -6.87
CA GLY A 204 12.93 -0.44 -8.30
C GLY A 204 14.20 0.28 -8.74
N CYS A 205 15.28 -0.46 -8.98
CA CYS A 205 16.22 -0.03 -10.02
C CYS A 205 15.40 0.07 -11.32
N ASP A 206 14.81 1.24 -11.49
CA ASP A 206 13.76 1.53 -12.44
C ASP A 206 14.37 1.37 -13.82
N ASN A 207 13.75 0.49 -14.60
CA ASN A 207 13.50 0.70 -16.02
C ASN A 207 14.59 1.43 -16.80
N CYS A 208 15.72 0.75 -16.99
CA CYS A 208 16.38 0.76 -18.29
C CYS A 208 16.00 -0.51 -19.08
N VAL A 209 14.72 -0.93 -19.06
CA VAL A 209 14.19 -1.70 -20.20
C VAL A 209 13.75 -0.69 -21.24
N GLY A 210 14.72 0.05 -21.79
CA GLY A 210 14.64 0.24 -23.22
C GLY A 210 14.68 -1.16 -23.84
N ASN A 211 14.12 -1.35 -25.02
CA ASN A 211 14.31 -2.59 -25.82
C ASN A 211 15.79 -2.82 -26.21
N GLU A 212 16.74 -2.26 -25.47
CA GLU A 212 18.16 -2.32 -25.74
C GLU A 212 18.74 -3.58 -25.11
N GLU A 213 19.41 -4.36 -25.94
CA GLU A 213 19.99 -5.64 -25.56
C GLU A 213 21.15 -5.44 -24.56
N ALA A 214 21.11 -6.16 -23.43
CA ALA A 214 22.22 -6.23 -22.51
C ALA A 214 23.39 -7.01 -23.13
N VAL A 215 24.58 -6.42 -23.13
CA VAL A 215 25.80 -7.01 -23.70
C VAL A 215 26.73 -7.62 -22.66
N SER A 216 26.54 -7.27 -21.38
CA SER A 216 27.23 -7.92 -20.27
C SER A 216 26.46 -7.77 -18.97
N MET A 217 26.74 -8.66 -18.04
CA MET A 217 26.20 -8.66 -16.69
C MET A 217 27.33 -8.78 -15.66
N SER A 218 27.24 -8.04 -14.57
CA SER A 218 28.09 -8.16 -13.38
C SER A 218 27.20 -8.37 -12.14
N VAL A 219 27.58 -9.27 -11.25
CA VAL A 219 26.86 -9.57 -10.00
C VAL A 219 27.73 -9.21 -8.82
N TYR A 220 27.17 -8.48 -7.87
CA TYR A 220 27.83 -7.99 -6.66
C TYR A 220 27.09 -8.47 -5.41
N ASP A 221 27.81 -8.76 -4.34
CA ASP A 221 27.20 -8.99 -3.02
C ASP A 221 26.80 -7.68 -2.34
N VAL A 222 26.18 -7.79 -1.16
CA VAL A 222 25.73 -6.64 -0.36
C VAL A 222 26.85 -5.70 0.10
N TRP A 223 28.11 -6.14 0.02
CA TRP A 223 29.28 -5.33 0.36
C TRP A 223 29.92 -4.69 -0.88
N GLY A 224 29.31 -4.84 -2.06
CA GLY A 224 29.80 -4.31 -3.32
C GLY A 224 30.96 -5.12 -3.92
N LYS A 225 31.24 -6.33 -3.42
CA LYS A 225 32.27 -7.20 -4.00
C LYS A 225 31.72 -7.88 -5.25
N LEU A 226 32.47 -7.79 -6.35
CA LEU A 226 32.15 -8.50 -7.59
C LEU A 226 32.22 -10.02 -7.38
N CYS A 227 31.09 -10.69 -7.53
CA CYS A 227 30.95 -12.15 -7.44
C CYS A 227 31.09 -12.83 -8.80
N CYS A 228 30.54 -12.21 -9.86
CA CYS A 228 30.53 -12.78 -11.20
C CYS A 228 30.48 -11.68 -12.26
N ARG A 229 31.07 -11.93 -13.43
CA ARG A 229 30.86 -11.12 -14.64
C ARG A 229 30.76 -12.06 -15.85
N THR A 230 29.81 -11.81 -16.74
CA THR A 230 29.62 -12.59 -17.96
C THR A 230 29.12 -11.73 -19.13
N SER A 231 29.44 -12.18 -20.34
CA SER A 231 28.87 -11.69 -21.61
C SER A 231 28.11 -12.80 -22.34
N ASP A 232 27.84 -13.92 -21.66
CA ASP A 232 27.05 -15.02 -22.19
C ASP A 232 25.57 -14.64 -22.23
N MET A 233 25.02 -14.63 -23.45
CA MET A 233 23.65 -14.17 -23.71
C MET A 233 22.58 -15.11 -23.15
N GLU A 234 22.85 -16.41 -23.00
CA GLU A 234 21.88 -17.33 -22.36
C GLU A 234 21.74 -16.99 -20.88
N HIS A 235 22.87 -16.76 -20.22
CA HIS A 235 22.92 -16.43 -18.79
C HIS A 235 22.31 -15.06 -18.49
N ILE A 236 22.58 -14.07 -19.34
CA ILE A 236 21.99 -12.74 -19.26
C ILE A 236 20.47 -12.82 -19.38
N LYS A 237 19.95 -13.52 -20.41
CA LYS A 237 18.51 -13.69 -20.63
C LYS A 237 17.82 -14.45 -19.51
N MET A 238 18.49 -15.42 -18.88
CA MET A 238 17.95 -16.12 -17.71
C MET A 238 17.76 -15.15 -16.54
N MET A 239 18.77 -14.31 -16.26
CA MET A 239 18.75 -13.33 -15.17
C MET A 239 17.77 -12.18 -15.41
N GLU A 240 17.64 -11.71 -16.66
CA GLU A 240 16.58 -10.76 -17.06
C GLU A 240 15.18 -11.33 -16.77
N LYS A 241 14.96 -12.62 -17.04
CA LYS A 241 13.72 -13.34 -16.74
C LYS A 241 13.54 -13.73 -15.27
N GLY A 242 14.45 -13.29 -14.38
CA GLY A 242 14.36 -13.56 -12.95
C GLY A 242 14.69 -15.00 -12.55
N LYS A 243 15.34 -15.78 -13.44
CA LYS A 243 15.87 -17.10 -13.11
C LYS A 243 17.33 -16.97 -12.71
N THR A 244 17.71 -17.53 -11.56
CA THR A 244 19.12 -17.65 -11.18
C THR A 244 19.71 -18.89 -11.86
N PRO A 245 20.72 -18.75 -12.72
CA PRO A 245 21.34 -19.90 -13.36
C PRO A 245 22.09 -20.78 -12.35
N ASP A 246 21.99 -22.10 -12.50
CA ASP A 246 22.64 -23.08 -11.60
C ASP A 246 24.18 -22.97 -11.56
N PHE A 247 24.81 -22.37 -12.57
CA PHE A 247 26.27 -22.15 -12.60
C PHE A 247 26.73 -20.99 -11.71
N LEU A 248 25.84 -20.07 -11.34
CA LEU A 248 26.10 -19.05 -10.32
C LEU A 248 26.00 -19.76 -8.97
N LEU A 249 27.11 -20.40 -8.56
CA LEU A 249 27.32 -21.03 -7.24
C LEU A 249 27.38 -19.95 -6.12
N LEU A 250 26.41 -19.04 -6.12
CA LEU A 250 26.28 -17.98 -5.15
C LEU A 250 25.61 -18.54 -3.90
N PRO A 251 26.18 -18.29 -2.71
CA PRO A 251 25.51 -18.58 -1.46
C PRO A 251 24.11 -17.94 -1.36
N ARG A 252 23.31 -18.42 -0.42
CA ARG A 252 22.07 -17.74 -0.02
C ARG A 252 22.38 -16.31 0.41
N GLY A 253 21.62 -15.35 -0.11
CA GLY A 253 21.91 -13.94 0.14
C GLY A 253 21.24 -12.99 -0.86
N VAL A 254 21.55 -11.70 -0.68
CA VAL A 254 21.08 -10.62 -1.55
C VAL A 254 22.22 -10.18 -2.46
N TYR A 255 21.91 -9.99 -3.73
CA TYR A 255 22.86 -9.60 -4.77
C TYR A 255 22.33 -8.46 -5.61
N ALA A 256 23.23 -7.59 -6.06
CA ALA A 256 22.97 -6.59 -7.09
C ALA A 256 23.50 -7.10 -8.43
N VAL A 257 22.67 -7.02 -9.46
CA VAL A 257 22.97 -7.45 -10.83
C VAL A 257 22.97 -6.21 -11.70
N HIS A 258 24.12 -5.92 -12.29
CA HIS A 258 24.34 -4.78 -13.17
C HIS A 258 24.46 -5.26 -14.60
N PHE A 259 23.61 -4.75 -15.49
CA PHE A 259 23.64 -5.02 -16.93
C PHE A 259 24.20 -3.79 -17.66
N MET A 260 25.19 -4.01 -18.52
CA MET A 260 25.61 -3.00 -19.49
C MET A 260 24.80 -3.20 -20.77
N LEU A 261 24.19 -2.13 -21.26
CA LEU A 261 23.36 -2.13 -22.46
C LEU A 261 24.19 -1.73 -23.69
N LYS A 262 23.79 -2.20 -24.87
CA LYS A 262 24.51 -1.96 -26.13
C LYS A 262 24.66 -0.48 -26.50
N ASN A 263 23.71 0.36 -26.09
CA ASN A 263 23.77 1.81 -26.26
C ASN A 263 24.75 2.52 -25.29
N GLY A 264 25.47 1.78 -24.45
CA GLY A 264 26.43 2.31 -23.48
C GLY A 264 25.83 2.71 -22.13
N SER A 265 24.50 2.65 -21.97
CA SER A 265 23.83 2.82 -20.69
C SER A 265 23.88 1.55 -19.84
N SER A 266 23.34 1.60 -18.62
CA SER A 266 23.28 0.43 -17.75
C SER A 266 21.95 0.29 -17.02
N SER A 267 21.60 -0.94 -16.66
CA SER A 267 20.46 -1.31 -15.83
C SER A 267 20.93 -2.06 -14.59
N CYS A 268 20.19 -1.98 -13.49
CA CYS A 268 20.47 -2.72 -12.27
C CYS A 268 19.25 -3.52 -11.82
N ARG A 269 19.45 -4.64 -11.13
CA ARG A 269 18.39 -5.43 -10.50
C ARG A 269 18.87 -6.05 -9.20
N LYS A 270 17.96 -6.16 -8.22
CA LYS A 270 18.19 -6.93 -6.99
C LYS A 270 17.75 -8.38 -7.17
N VAL A 271 18.57 -9.33 -6.72
CA VAL A 271 18.26 -10.77 -6.70
C VAL A 271 18.44 -11.30 -5.28
N ILE A 272 17.51 -12.15 -4.85
CA ILE A 272 17.55 -12.82 -3.55
C ILE A 272 17.62 -14.33 -3.81
N ILE A 273 18.66 -15.00 -3.30
CA ILE A 273 18.86 -16.45 -3.41
C ILE A 273 18.48 -17.09 -2.08
N HIS A 274 17.53 -18.04 -2.12
CA HIS A 274 16.89 -18.67 -0.96
C HIS A 274 17.51 -19.97 -0.49
#